data_AF-A0A2W0BGE3-F1
#
_entry.id   AF-A0A2W0BGE3-F1
#
_cell.length_a   1.000
_cell.length_b   1.000
_cell.length_c   1.000
_cell.angle_alpha   90.00
_cell.angle_beta   90.00
_cell.angle_gamma   90.00
#
_symmetry.space_group_name_H-M   'P 1'
#
loop_
_entity.id
_entity.type
_entity.pdbx_description
1 polymer ?
#
loop_
_entity_poly.entity_id
_entity_poly.type
_entity_poly.pdbx_seq_one_letter_code
_entity_poly.pdbx_strand_id
1 'polypeptide(L)' 'MVREAGNNSLLRETFVHRAGHCTFTPAETITALENLIVRLDTGKWSKLEPATLNNTALALGPSFNVFFLGQNLVPT' A
#
# COMPACT_ATOMS: atom_id res chain seq x y z
N MET A 1 20.28 5.61 7.84
CA MET A 1 18.87 5.25 7.52
C MET A 1 17.91 5.92 8.51
N VAL A 2 16.61 6.09 8.19
CA VAL A 2 15.61 6.82 9.02
C VAL A 2 15.63 6.41 10.50
N ARG A 3 15.85 5.12 10.76
CA ARG A 3 16.01 4.57 12.11
C ARG A 3 17.23 5.07 12.86
N GLU A 4 18.38 5.10 12.20
CA GLU A 4 19.66 5.56 12.77
C GLU A 4 19.62 7.05 13.08
N ALA A 5 18.83 7.82 12.34
CA ALA A 5 18.59 9.24 12.58
C ALA A 5 17.55 9.51 13.69
N GLY A 6 17.03 8.47 14.38
CA GLY A 6 16.01 8.62 15.42
C GLY A 6 14.59 8.88 14.92
N ASN A 7 14.37 8.89 13.60
CA ASN A 7 13.13 9.34 12.95
C ASN A 7 12.16 8.19 12.64
N ASN A 8 12.17 7.11 13.43
CA ASN A 8 11.34 5.90 13.21
C ASN A 8 9.82 6.16 13.14
N SER A 9 9.34 7.28 13.69
CA SER A 9 7.94 7.67 13.60
C SER A 9 7.54 8.19 12.21
N LEU A 10 8.52 8.55 11.37
CA LEU A 10 8.29 9.14 10.04
C LEU A 10 8.15 8.10 8.92
N LEU A 11 8.53 6.84 9.16
CA LEU A 11 8.51 5.80 8.13
C LEU A 11 7.67 4.61 8.58
N ARG A 12 6.83 4.11 7.68
CA ARG A 12 6.17 2.81 7.79
C ARG A 12 6.39 2.06 6.49
N GLU A 13 6.83 0.82 6.62
CA GLU A 13 7.10 -0.08 5.51
C GLU A 13 6.16 -1.28 5.64
N THR A 14 5.57 -1.69 4.52
CA THR A 14 4.70 -2.85 4.41
C THR A 14 5.05 -3.60 3.14
N PHE A 15 4.70 -4.89 3.09
CA PHE A 15 5.09 -5.78 2.01
C PHE A 15 3.87 -6.43 1.39
N VAL A 16 3.81 -6.41 0.06
CA VAL A 16 2.84 -7.17 -0.73
C VAL A 16 3.45 -8.51 -1.08
N HIS A 17 2.75 -9.60 -0.74
CA HIS A 17 3.19 -10.94 -1.09
C HIS A 17 2.74 -11.31 -2.52
N ARG A 18 3.48 -10.83 -3.52
CA ARG A 18 3.22 -11.10 -4.93
C ARG A 18 4.51 -11.31 -5.71
N ALA A 19 4.46 -12.15 -6.74
CA ALA A 19 5.56 -12.38 -7.66
C ALA A 19 5.73 -11.23 -8.67
N GLY A 20 6.96 -10.75 -8.82
CA GLY A 20 7.34 -9.69 -9.76
C GLY A 20 7.83 -8.41 -9.07
N HIS A 21 8.69 -7.64 -9.74
CA HIS A 21 9.15 -6.34 -9.25
C HIS A 21 8.07 -5.29 -9.46
N CYS A 22 7.72 -4.55 -8.41
CA CYS A 22 6.74 -3.45 -8.46
C CYS A 22 5.37 -3.84 -9.05
N THR A 23 4.97 -5.11 -8.92
CA THR A 23 3.66 -5.60 -9.36
C THR A 23 2.58 -5.24 -8.34
N PHE A 24 2.34 -3.94 -8.13
CA PHE A 24 1.28 -3.47 -7.25
C PHE A 24 -0.01 -3.27 -8.05
N THR A 25 -1.16 -3.51 -7.40
CA THR A 25 -2.43 -3.07 -7.99
C THR A 25 -2.58 -1.55 -7.85
N PRO A 26 -3.36 -0.90 -8.72
CA PRO A 26 -3.80 0.47 -8.48
C PRO A 26 -4.45 0.64 -7.10
N ALA A 27 -5.26 -0.33 -6.67
CA ALA A 27 -5.91 -0.31 -5.36
C ALA A 27 -4.93 -0.29 -4.18
N GLU A 28 -3.85 -1.09 -4.25
CA GLU A 28 -2.78 -1.08 -3.25
C GLU A 28 -2.04 0.27 -3.22
N THR A 29 -1.78 0.85 -4.39
CA THR A 29 -1.08 2.13 -4.51
C THR A 29 -1.93 3.29 -3.96
N ILE A 30 -3.22 3.33 -4.29
CA ILE A 30 -4.19 4.31 -3.76
C ILE A 30 -4.28 4.17 -2.24
N THR A 31 -4.46 2.94 -1.73
CA THR A 31 -4.53 2.68 -0.29
C THR A 31 -3.28 3.15 0.45
N ALA A 32 -2.09 2.90 -0.10
CA ALA A 32 -0.83 3.36 0.48
C ALA A 32 -0.75 4.91 0.49
N LEU A 33 -1.14 5.57 -0.59
CA LEU A 33 -1.15 7.02 -0.70
C LEU A 33 -2.14 7.67 0.27
N GLU A 34 -3.36 7.15 0.38
CA GLU A 34 -4.37 7.65 1.32
C GLU A 34 -3.87 7.59 2.77
N ASN A 35 -3.21 6.50 3.15
CA ASN A 35 -2.62 6.37 4.49
C ASN A 35 -1.46 7.34 4.72
N LEU A 36 -0.67 7.64 3.70
CA LEU A 36 0.36 8.68 3.77
C LEU A 36 -0.27 10.07 3.95
N ILE A 37 -1.34 10.38 3.22
CA ILE A 37 -2.07 11.65 3.36
C ILE A 37 -2.63 11.80 4.77
N VAL A 38 -3.30 10.77 5.31
CA VAL A 38 -3.79 10.79 6.71
C VAL A 38 -2.66 11.06 7.70
N ARG A 39 -1.47 10.49 7.47
CA ARG A 39 -0.29 10.75 8.30
C ARG A 39 0.20 12.19 8.21
N LEU A 40 0.17 12.79 7.02
CA LEU A 40 0.55 14.18 6.82
C LEU A 40 -0.44 15.12 7.49
N ASP A 41 -1.73 14.86 7.36
CA ASP A 41 -2.79 15.71 7.90
C ASP A 41 -2.91 15.63 9.42
N THR A 42 -2.78 14.43 10.00
CA THR A 42 -3.05 14.19 11.42
C THR A 42 -1.80 14.05 12.28
N GLY A 43 -0.63 13.92 11.66
CA GLY A 43 0.61 13.59 12.35
C GLY A 43 0.72 12.13 12.82
N LYS A 44 -0.30 11.28 12.57
CA LYS A 44 -0.40 9.90 13.07
C LYS A 44 -0.59 8.91 11.94
N TRP A 45 0.03 7.74 12.06
CA TRP A 45 -0.23 6.63 11.16
C TRP A 45 -1.57 5.99 11.49
N SER A 46 -2.31 5.60 10.46
CA SER A 46 -3.51 4.76 10.57
C SER A 46 -3.16 3.33 11.01
N LYS A 47 -4.18 2.46 11.03
CA LYS A 47 -4.03 1.01 11.11
C LYS A 47 -3.40 0.49 9.81
N LEU A 48 -2.16 0.05 9.87
CA LEU A 48 -1.36 -0.43 8.72
C LEU A 48 -1.16 -1.95 8.75
N GLU A 49 -1.98 -2.67 9.51
CA GLU A 49 -1.99 -4.13 9.50
C GLU A 49 -2.35 -4.64 8.10
N PRO A 50 -1.68 -5.69 7.57
CA PRO A 50 -1.92 -6.17 6.21
C PRO A 50 -3.38 -6.47 5.88
N ALA A 51 -4.12 -7.06 6.81
CA ALA A 51 -5.56 -7.34 6.63
C ALA A 51 -6.38 -6.05 6.46
N THR A 52 -6.04 -4.98 7.19
CA THR A 52 -6.71 -3.68 7.04
C THR A 52 -6.41 -3.07 5.68
N LEU A 53 -5.14 -3.05 5.27
CA LEU A 53 -4.73 -2.50 3.98
C LEU A 53 -5.36 -3.27 2.80
N ASN A 54 -5.38 -4.60 2.89
CA ASN A 54 -5.99 -5.45 1.86
C ASN A 54 -7.50 -5.19 1.76
N ASN A 55 -8.21 -5.06 2.89
CA ASN A 55 -9.64 -4.77 2.88
C ASN A 55 -9.95 -3.38 2.29
N THR A 56 -9.13 -2.36 2.59
CA THR A 56 -9.28 -1.02 2.00
C THR A 56 -9.05 -1.07 0.49
N ALA A 57 -8.02 -1.76 0.02
CA ALA A 57 -7.74 -1.93 -1.41
C ALA A 57 -8.89 -2.67 -2.13
N LEU A 58 -9.39 -3.77 -1.56
CA LEU A 58 -10.51 -4.53 -2.11
C LEU A 58 -11.78 -3.68 -2.25
N ALA A 59 -12.03 -2.78 -1.30
CA ALA A 59 -13.20 -1.90 -1.31
C ALA A 59 -13.21 -0.89 -2.47
N LEU A 60 -12.05 -0.61 -3.09
CA LEU A 60 -11.98 0.24 -4.29
C LEU A 60 -12.59 -0.43 -5.53
N GLY A 61 -12.78 -1.75 -5.49
CA GLY A 61 -13.51 -2.49 -6.52
C GLY A 61 -12.63 -3.07 -7.64
N PRO A 62 -13.23 -3.90 -8.52
CA PRO A 62 -12.51 -4.79 -9.42
C PRO A 62 -11.67 -4.06 -10.47
N SER A 63 -12.07 -2.86 -10.90
CA SER A 63 -11.30 -2.08 -11.89
C SER A 63 -9.92 -1.64 -11.38
N PHE A 64 -9.74 -1.56 -10.05
CA PHE A 64 -8.46 -1.18 -9.42
C PHE A 64 -7.72 -2.37 -8.80
N ASN A 65 -8.39 -3.51 -8.64
CA ASN A 65 -7.83 -4.75 -8.08
C ASN A 65 -7.29 -5.66 -9.20
N VAL A 66 -6.39 -5.09 -10.00
CA VAL A 66 -5.73 -5.74 -11.13
C VAL A 66 -4.25 -5.38 -11.15
N PHE A 67 -3.41 -6.27 -11.66
CA PHE A 67 -1.98 -6.00 -11.87
C PHE A 67 -1.51 -6.57 -13.21
N PHE A 68 -0.35 -6.14 -13.67
CA PHE A 68 0.28 -6.68 -14.88
C PHE A 68 1.23 -7.83 -14.55
N LEU A 69 1.05 -8.95 -15.24
CA LEU A 69 1.98 -10.07 -15.27
C LEU A 69 2.44 -10.28 -16.72
N GLY A 70 3.62 -9.73 -17.04
CA GLY A 70 4.09 -9.65 -18.43
C GLY A 70 3.22 -8.70 -19.25
N GLN A 71 2.52 -9.23 -20.25
CA GLN A 71 1.59 -8.46 -21.11
C GLN A 71 0.12 -8.64 -20.69
N ASN A 72 -0.14 -9.43 -19.63
CA ASN A 72 -1.48 -9.79 -19.22
C ASN A 72 -1.92 -8.98 -18.00
N LEU A 73 -3.18 -8.55 -18.03
CA LEU A 73 -3.84 -7.93 -16.89
C LEU A 73 -4.57 -9.01 -16.09
N VAL A 74 -4.20 -9.15 -14.81
CA VAL A 74 -4.63 -10.24 -13.93
C VAL A 74 -5.38 -9.65 -12.74
N PRO A 75 -6.60 -10.14 -12.42
CA PRO A 75 -7.33 -9.73 -11.22
C PRO A 75 -6.69 -10.31 -9.95
N THR A 76 -6.86 -9.62 -8.82
CA THR A 76 -6.43 -10.07 -7.48
C THR A 76 -7.59 -10.45 -6.59
#